data_AF-A0A521GNZ7-F1
#
_entry.id   AF-A0A521GNZ7-F1
#
_cell.length_a   1.000
_cell.length_b   1.000
_cell.length_c   1.000
_cell.angle_alpha   90.00
_cell.angle_beta   90.00
_cell.angle_gamma   90.00
#
_symmetry.space_group_name_H-M   'P 1'
#
loop_
_entity.id
_entity.type
_entity.pdbx_description
1 polymer ?
#
loop_
_entity_poly.entity_id
_entity_poly.type
_entity_poly.pdbx_seq_one_letter_code
_entity_poly.pdbx_strand_id
1 'polypeptide(L)'
;MGCYNQRWEIKNIKGNSKRTIQNNLRAADDQSQNVIISLLETKMTQTQALGRIREFYAVGPVKIKRLLLITKEQKVLVIKNKI
;
A
#
# COMPACT_ATOMS: atom_id res chain seq x y z
N MET A 1 -27.41 -14.37 3.24
CA MET A 1 -26.39 -14.85 2.28
C MET A 1 -25.24 -13.83 2.29
N GLY A 2 -24.30 -13.96 3.23
CA GLY A 2 -23.22 -12.97 3.40
C GLY A 2 -21.91 -13.53 2.89
N CYS A 3 -21.61 -13.34 1.60
CA CYS A 3 -20.27 -13.59 1.11
C CYS A 3 -19.33 -12.61 1.82
N TYR A 4 -18.48 -13.12 2.72
CA TYR A 4 -17.44 -12.36 3.43
C TYR A 4 -16.38 -11.89 2.42
N ASN A 5 -16.74 -10.92 1.59
CA ASN A 5 -15.83 -10.30 0.63
C ASN A 5 -14.86 -9.41 1.40
N GLN A 6 -13.78 -10.00 1.92
CA GLN A 6 -12.57 -9.26 2.21
C GLN A 6 -12.06 -8.73 0.87
N ARG A 7 -12.56 -7.56 0.45
CA ARG A 7 -12.12 -6.91 -0.79
C ARG A 7 -10.62 -6.66 -0.66
N TRP A 8 -9.89 -6.90 -1.74
CA TRP A 8 -8.48 -6.55 -1.86
C TRP A 8 -8.36 -5.52 -2.96
N GLU A 9 -7.68 -4.42 -2.68
CA GLU A 9 -7.37 -3.41 -3.69
C GLU A 9 -5.91 -3.56 -4.11
N ILE A 10 -5.64 -3.57 -5.42
CA ILE A 10 -4.28 -3.69 -5.95
C ILE A 10 -3.90 -2.38 -6.65
N LYS A 11 -2.81 -1.75 -6.18
CA LYS A 11 -2.23 -0.56 -6.82
C LYS A 11 -0.85 -0.90 -7.38
N ASN A 12 -0.72 -0.80 -8.70
CA ASN A 12 0.58 -0.91 -9.37
C ASN A 12 1.18 0.49 -9.54
N ILE A 13 2.22 0.79 -8.76
CA ILE A 13 2.80 2.13 -8.74
C ILE A 13 3.78 2.25 -9.89
N LYS A 14 3.55 3.22 -10.77
CA LYS A 14 4.45 3.51 -11.92
C LYS A 14 5.31 4.74 -11.68
N GLY A 15 4.81 5.71 -10.89
CA GLY A 15 5.51 6.96 -10.59
C GLY A 15 6.48 6.86 -9.42
N ASN A 16 7.47 7.77 -9.38
CA ASN A 16 8.42 7.90 -8.27
C ASN A 16 8.11 9.10 -7.35
N SER A 17 7.16 9.97 -7.71
CA SER A 17 6.89 11.18 -6.92
C SER A 17 6.29 10.83 -5.55
N LYS A 18 6.68 11.57 -4.51
CA LYS A 18 6.14 11.43 -3.14
C LYS A 18 4.61 11.49 -3.15
N ARG A 19 4.08 12.46 -3.90
CA ARG A 19 2.64 12.71 -4.04
C ARG A 19 1.91 11.56 -4.74
N THR A 20 2.52 10.91 -5.74
CA THR A 20 1.90 9.77 -6.44
C THR A 20 1.62 8.62 -5.48
N ILE A 21 2.55 8.26 -4.59
CA ILE A 21 2.32 7.18 -3.63
C ILE A 21 1.26 7.54 -2.61
N GLN A 22 1.35 8.74 -2.03
CA GLN A 22 0.37 9.17 -1.04
C GLN A 22 -1.05 9.21 -1.64
N ASN A 23 -1.20 9.67 -2.88
CA ASN A 23 -2.48 9.65 -3.57
C ASN A 23 -2.99 8.22 -3.80
N ASN A 24 -2.12 7.29 -4.22
CA ASN A 24 -2.50 5.89 -4.41
C ASN A 24 -2.88 5.21 -3.09
N LEU A 25 -2.15 5.49 -2.01
CA LEU A 25 -2.43 4.99 -0.67
C LEU A 25 -3.76 5.52 -0.14
N ARG A 26 -4.03 6.83 -0.28
CA ARG A 26 -5.32 7.43 0.10
C ARG A 26 -6.48 6.84 -0.68
N ALA A 27 -6.33 6.73 -2.00
CA ALA A 27 -7.36 6.12 -2.85
C ALA A 27 -7.62 4.65 -2.45
N ALA A 28 -6.57 3.90 -2.12
CA ALA A 28 -6.71 2.51 -1.68
C ALA A 28 -7.35 2.40 -0.28
N ASP A 29 -7.05 3.32 0.64
CA ASP A 29 -7.63 3.39 1.98
C ASP A 29 -9.15 3.55 1.97
N ASP A 30 -9.67 4.34 1.02
CA ASP A 30 -11.11 4.50 0.83
C ASP A 30 -11.79 3.29 0.16
N GLN A 31 -11.03 2.49 -0.59
CA GLN A 31 -11.56 1.36 -1.36
C GLN A 31 -11.56 0.04 -0.56
N SER A 32 -10.53 -0.19 0.26
CA SER A 32 -10.42 -1.42 1.03
C SER A 32 -9.52 -1.33 2.27
N GLN A 33 -9.84 -2.17 3.26
CA GLN A 33 -8.99 -2.43 4.43
C GLN A 33 -7.79 -3.35 4.12
N ASN A 34 -7.81 -4.05 2.97
CA ASN A 34 -6.71 -4.90 2.52
C ASN A 34 -6.17 -4.37 1.18
N VAL A 35 -4.90 -4.01 1.16
CA VAL A 35 -4.27 -3.36 0.01
C VAL A 35 -3.00 -4.09 -0.39
N ILE A 36 -2.80 -4.27 -1.70
CA ILE A 36 -1.56 -4.75 -2.30
C ILE A 36 -0.94 -3.61 -3.09
N ILE A 37 0.33 -3.33 -2.83
CA ILE A 37 1.12 -2.36 -3.57
C ILE A 37 2.21 -3.09 -4.32
N SER A 38 2.24 -2.91 -5.64
CA SER A 38 3.32 -3.43 -6.49
C SER A 38 4.35 -2.35 -6.80
N LEU A 39 5.62 -2.68 -6.57
CA LEU A 39 6.78 -1.88 -6.95
C LEU A 39 7.46 -2.37 -8.25
N LEU A 40 6.84 -3.29 -8.99
CA LEU A 40 7.45 -3.91 -10.17
C LEU A 40 7.72 -2.89 -11.29
N GLU A 41 6.82 -1.92 -11.49
CA GLU A 41 6.92 -0.94 -12.58
C GLU A 41 7.50 0.42 -12.14
N THR A 42 7.77 0.65 -10.84
CA THR A 42 8.27 1.94 -10.36
C THR A 42 9.79 2.03 -10.38
N LYS A 43 10.33 3.23 -10.57
CA LYS A 43 11.76 3.52 -10.33
C LYS A 43 12.13 3.58 -8.85
N MET A 44 11.15 3.58 -7.96
CA MET A 44 11.36 3.71 -6.51
C MET A 44 12.09 2.52 -5.89
N THR A 45 12.90 2.78 -4.88
CA THR A 45 13.51 1.73 -4.07
C THR A 45 12.52 1.21 -3.02
N GLN A 46 12.72 -0.04 -2.57
CA GLN A 46 11.93 -0.61 -1.48
C GLN A 46 11.99 0.28 -0.22
N THR A 47 13.17 0.81 0.13
CA THR A 47 13.37 1.71 1.27
C THR A 47 12.52 2.97 1.16
N GLN A 48 12.47 3.59 -0.02
CA GLN A 48 11.64 4.77 -0.27
C GLN A 48 10.15 4.45 -0.15
N ALA A 49 9.70 3.32 -0.68
CA ALA A 49 8.31 2.88 -0.57
C ALA A 49 7.93 2.63 0.89
N LEU A 50 8.77 1.92 1.64
CA LEU A 50 8.58 1.67 3.07
C LEU A 50 8.52 2.97 3.89
N GLY A 51 9.42 3.91 3.63
CA GLY A 51 9.41 5.22 4.29
C GLY A 51 8.08 5.96 4.05
N ARG A 52 7.59 5.97 2.82
CA ARG A 52 6.32 6.63 2.46
C ARG A 52 5.10 5.93 3.04
N ILE A 53 5.10 4.61 3.11
CA ILE A 53 4.03 3.83 3.76
C ILE A 53 4.03 4.14 5.26
N ARG A 54 5.19 4.21 5.91
CA ARG A 54 5.30 4.61 7.33
C ARG A 54 4.78 6.02 7.56
N GLU A 55 5.17 6.98 6.72
CA GLU A 55 4.63 8.35 6.77
C GLU A 55 3.11 8.34 6.65
N PHE A 56 2.54 7.53 5.76
CA PHE A 56 1.10 7.43 5.58
C PHE A 56 0.37 6.95 6.85
N TYR A 57 0.89 5.94 7.54
CA TYR A 57 0.34 5.49 8.83
C TYR A 57 0.54 6.50 9.97
N ALA A 58 1.54 7.37 9.89
CA ALA A 58 1.85 8.36 10.94
C ALA A 58 0.99 9.63 10.87
N VAL A 59 0.45 9.98 9.69
CA VAL A 59 -0.18 11.30 9.44
C VAL A 59 -1.67 11.35 9.80
N GLY A 60 -2.34 10.23 10.00
CA GLY A 60 -3.77 10.28 10.37
C GLY A 60 -4.45 8.92 10.52
N PRO A 61 -5.78 8.90 10.70
CA PRO A 61 -6.55 7.67 10.82
C PRO A 61 -6.52 6.91 9.49
N VAL A 62 -5.89 5.74 9.51
CA VAL A 62 -5.78 4.84 8.36
C VAL A 62 -6.73 3.65 8.55
N LYS A 63 -7.57 3.39 7.55
CA LYS A 63 -8.51 2.26 7.49
C LYS A 63 -7.83 0.98 6.99
N ILE A 64 -6.72 1.09 6.27
CA ILE A 64 -5.91 -0.07 5.83
C ILE A 64 -5.42 -0.84 7.07
N LYS A 65 -5.89 -2.10 7.20
CA LYS A 65 -5.48 -3.04 8.25
C LYS A 65 -4.35 -3.95 7.80
N ARG A 66 -4.34 -4.31 6.51
CA ARG A 66 -3.36 -5.21 5.92
C ARG A 66 -2.82 -4.59 4.64
N LEU A 67 -1.49 -4.42 4.57
CA LEU A 67 -0.81 -3.96 3.37
C LEU A 67 0.26 -4.97 2.96
N LEU A 68 0.13 -5.51 1.75
CA LEU A 68 1.14 -6.35 1.12
C LEU A 68 1.95 -5.51 0.14
N LEU A 69 3.27 -5.54 0.27
CA LEU A 69 4.17 -4.85 -0.64
C LEU A 69 4.90 -5.88 -1.50
N ILE A 70 4.63 -5.88 -2.80
CA ILE A 70 5.39 -6.68 -3.78
C ILE A 70 6.63 -5.87 -4.17
N THR A 71 7.79 -6.40 -3.83
CA THR A 71 9.08 -5.77 -4.12
C THR A 71 9.49 -6.05 -5.56
N LYS A 72 10.53 -5.34 -6.03
CA LYS A 72 11.12 -5.58 -7.36
C LYS A 72 11.71 -6.97 -7.52
N GLU A 73 12.16 -7.56 -6.41
CA GLU A 73 12.65 -8.93 -6.35
C GLU A 73 11.50 -9.96 -6.33
N GLN A 74 10.26 -9.52 -6.59
CA GLN A 74 9.05 -10.36 -6.55
C GLN A 74 8.80 -11.00 -5.18
N LYS A 75 9.36 -10.42 -4.11
CA LYS A 75 9.09 -10.83 -2.74
C LYS A 75 7.89 -10.07 -2.20
N VAL A 76 7.11 -10.74 -1.35
CA VAL A 76 5.96 -10.12 -0.68
C VAL A 76 6.34 -9.77 0.76
N LEU A 77 6.25 -8.49 1.10
CA LEU A 77 6.44 -8.01 2.46
C LEU A 77 5.08 -7.69 3.08
N VAL A 78 4.81 -8.26 4.26
CA VAL A 78 3.58 -7.98 5.01
C VAL A 78 3.84 -6.80 5.95
N ILE A 79 3.17 -5.68 5.69
CA ILE A 79 3.20 -4.51 6.55
C ILE A 79 1.95 -4.54 7.42
N LYS A 80 2.15 -4.79 8.72
CA LYS A 80 1.10 -4.72 9.73
C LYS A 80 1.06 -3.31 10.29
N ASN A 81 -0.13 -2.71 10.35
CA ASN A 81 -0.31 -1.52 11.16
C ASN A 81 -0.06 -1.91 12.63
N LYS A 82 0.83 -1.20 13.33
CA LYS A 82 0.92 -1.33 14.79
C LYS A 82 -0.29 -0.59 15.34
N ILE A 83 -1.30 -1.35 15.76
CA ILE A 83 -2.31 -0.86 16.71
C ILE A 83 -1.58 -0.64 18.03
#